data_AF-A0A538ICV4-F1
#
_entry.id   AF-A0A538ICV4-F1
#
_cell.length_a   1.000
_cell.length_b   1.000
_cell.length_c   1.000
_cell.angle_alpha   90.00
_cell.angle_beta   90.00
_cell.angle_gamma   90.00
#
_symmetry.space_group_name_H-M   'P 1'
#
loop_
_entity.id
_entity.type
_entity.pdbx_description
1 polymer ?
#
loop_
_entity_poly.entity_id
_entity_poly.type
_entity_poly.pdbx_seq_one_letter_code
_entity_poly.pdbx_strand_id
1 'polypeptide(L)'
;MLDLLEEAAAASVVDEASPVGRFTFAHALINHTLYEDLSRTRRARLHARIGKALEEMCGDDPGDRVAELAHHWGRAATADEPSKAVDYARRAGESALDKLAPDEA
;
A
#
# COMPACT_ATOMS: atom_id res chain seq x y z
N MET A 1 -7.28 2.96 20.01
CA MET A 1 -6.81 3.14 18.60
C MET A 1 -7.85 3.91 17.80
N LEU A 2 -9.14 3.56 17.93
CA LEU A 2 -10.23 4.39 17.42
C LEU A 2 -10.20 5.81 18.02
N ASP A 3 -9.91 5.94 19.31
CA ASP A 3 -9.84 7.26 20.00
C ASP A 3 -8.81 8.22 19.35
N LEU A 4 -7.68 7.68 18.87
CA LEU A 4 -6.65 8.47 18.18
C LEU A 4 -7.10 8.91 16.78
N LEU A 5 -7.92 8.10 16.10
CA LEU A 5 -8.48 8.45 14.80
C LEU A 5 -9.60 9.48 14.94
N GLU A 6 -10.42 9.38 16.00
CA GLU A 6 -11.43 10.38 16.34
C GLU A 6 -10.79 11.73 16.68
N GLU A 7 -9.70 11.73 17.46
CA GLU A 7 -8.93 12.94 17.75
C GLU A 7 -8.33 13.55 16.47
N ALA A 8 -7.72 12.71 15.61
CA ALA A 8 -7.18 13.16 14.33
C ALA A 8 -8.27 13.68 13.38
N ALA A 9 -9.48 13.11 13.42
CA ALA A 9 -10.62 13.59 12.65
C ALA A 9 -11.13 14.94 13.17
N ALA A 10 -11.25 15.09 14.50
CA ALA A 10 -11.60 16.37 15.12
C ALA A 10 -10.58 17.47 14.79
N ALA A 11 -9.30 17.11 14.60
CA ALA A 11 -8.23 18.02 14.19
C ALA A 11 -8.12 18.22 12.66
N SER A 12 -9.03 17.66 11.84
CA SER A 12 -8.99 17.72 10.37
C SER A 12 -7.70 17.16 9.74
N VAL A 13 -7.05 16.21 10.41
CA VAL A 13 -5.88 15.49 9.88
C VAL A 13 -6.33 14.35 8.97
N VAL A 14 -7.41 13.69 9.35
CA VAL A 14 -8.06 12.61 8.59
C VAL A 14 -9.57 12.85 8.49
N ASP A 15 -10.19 12.27 7.47
CA ASP A 15 -11.64 12.22 7.32
C ASP A 15 -12.11 10.76 7.38
N GLU A 16 -13.29 10.53 7.96
CA GLU A 16 -13.94 9.23 7.88
C GLU A 16 -14.47 9.01 6.46
N ALA A 17 -14.11 7.86 5.88
CA ALA A 17 -14.44 7.48 4.52
C ALA A 17 -15.45 6.33 4.50
N SER A 18 -16.19 6.21 3.39
CA SER A 18 -17.08 5.08 3.15
C SER A 18 -16.31 3.88 2.56
N PRO A 19 -16.64 2.62 2.93
CA PRO A 19 -17.56 2.23 4.01
C PRO A 19 -16.98 2.47 5.42
N VAL A 20 -17.87 2.45 6.42
CA VAL A 20 -17.57 2.64 7.85
C VAL A 20 -16.30 1.90 8.28
N GLY A 21 -15.49 2.58 9.09
CA GLY A 21 -14.20 2.06 9.56
C GLY A 21 -13.02 2.33 8.62
N ARG A 22 -13.23 3.13 7.56
CA ARG A 22 -12.16 3.65 6.72
C ARG A 22 -11.87 5.10 7.04
N PHE A 23 -10.61 5.48 6.91
CA PHE A 23 -10.15 6.85 7.08
C PHE A 23 -9.21 7.20 5.92
N THR A 24 -9.28 8.45 5.48
CA THR A 24 -8.35 9.04 4.52
C THR A 24 -7.71 10.28 5.12
N PHE A 25 -6.55 10.69 4.61
CA PHE A 25 -6.01 12.01 4.97
C PHE A 25 -6.89 13.09 4.34
N ALA A 26 -7.22 14.11 5.12
CA ALA A 26 -8.04 15.22 4.63
C ALA A 26 -7.37 15.94 3.45
N HIS A 27 -6.03 16.02 3.46
CA HIS A 27 -5.23 16.57 2.39
C HIS A 27 -3.99 15.71 2.08
N ALA A 28 -3.64 15.62 0.79
CA ALA A 28 -2.45 14.91 0.33
C ALA A 28 -1.15 15.47 0.93
N LEU A 29 -1.09 16.77 1.23
CA LEU A 29 0.10 17.39 1.85
C LEU A 29 0.32 16.90 3.28
N ILE A 30 -0.75 16.67 4.06
CA ILE A 30 -0.66 16.12 5.41
C ILE A 30 -0.04 14.71 5.36
N ASN A 31 -0.54 13.86 4.47
CA ASN A 31 0.04 12.53 4.24
C ASN A 31 1.53 12.62 3.87
N HIS A 32 1.85 13.49 2.91
CA HIS A 32 3.20 13.68 2.41
C HIS A 32 4.16 14.10 3.53
N THR A 33 3.84 15.16 4.27
CA THR A 33 4.66 15.66 5.38
C THR A 33 4.86 14.61 6.45
N LEU A 34 3.76 13.99 6.93
CA LEU A 34 3.86 12.95 7.96
C LEU A 34 4.64 11.74 7.50
N TYR A 35 4.52 11.36 6.22
CA TYR A 35 5.25 10.24 5.64
C TYR A 35 6.74 10.54 5.48
N GLU A 36 7.11 11.77 5.12
CA GLU A 36 8.51 12.18 5.00
C GLU A 36 9.23 12.30 6.34
N ASP A 37 8.52 12.71 7.40
CA ASP A 37 9.02 12.75 8.77
C ASP A 37 9.36 11.35 9.34
N LEU A 38 8.84 10.29 8.74
CA LEU A 38 9.19 8.93 9.11
C LEU A 38 10.61 8.58 8.66
N SER A 39 11.38 8.03 9.60
CA SER A 39 12.67 7.42 9.28
C SER A 39 12.51 6.34 8.19
N ARG A 40 13.57 6.14 7.39
CA ARG A 40 13.57 5.13 6.32
C ARG A 40 13.22 3.73 6.86
N THR A 41 13.75 3.38 8.04
CA THR A 41 13.46 2.12 8.74
C THR A 41 11.98 2.00 9.10
N ARG A 42 11.35 3.08 9.60
CA ARG A 42 9.93 3.06 9.97
C ARG A 42 9.04 2.94 8.73
N ARG A 43 9.36 3.63 7.64
CA ARG A 43 8.67 3.49 6.34
C ARG A 43 8.76 2.06 5.82
N ALA A 44 9.97 1.50 5.74
CA ALA A 44 10.18 0.14 5.25
C ALA A 44 9.36 -0.89 6.06
N ARG A 45 9.37 -0.80 7.40
CA ARG A 45 8.57 -1.68 8.26
C ARG A 45 7.06 -1.52 8.08
N LEU A 46 6.57 -0.29 7.89
CA LEU A 46 5.15 -0.06 7.62
C LEU A 46 4.73 -0.63 6.26
N HIS A 47 5.55 -0.44 5.22
CA HIS A 47 5.31 -1.05 3.91
C HIS A 47 5.32 -2.59 3.98
N ALA A 48 6.24 -3.21 4.73
CA ALA A 48 6.25 -4.65 4.93
C ALA A 48 4.96 -5.15 5.61
N ARG A 49 4.48 -4.43 6.63
CA ARG A 49 3.22 -4.76 7.32
C ARG A 49 2.01 -4.68 6.39
N ILE A 50 1.95 -3.66 5.53
CA ILE A 50 0.88 -3.52 4.54
C ILE A 50 0.97 -4.64 3.50
N GLY A 51 2.17 -4.94 2.99
CA GLY A 51 2.39 -6.05 2.06
C GLY A 51 1.90 -7.39 2.61
N LYS A 52 2.22 -7.71 3.86
CA LYS A 52 1.75 -8.93 4.54
C LYS A 52 0.23 -8.96 4.69
N ALA A 53 -0.38 -7.85 5.12
CA ALA A 53 -1.84 -7.76 5.23
C ALA A 53 -2.54 -7.93 3.87
N LEU A 54 -1.97 -7.37 2.80
CA LEU A 54 -2.48 -7.55 1.43
C LEU A 54 -2.38 -9.01 0.99
N GLU A 55 -1.26 -9.70 1.26
CA GLU A 55 -1.10 -11.13 0.97
C GLU A 55 -2.15 -11.97 1.71
N GLU A 56 -2.36 -11.71 3.01
CA GLU A 56 -3.38 -12.40 3.82
C GLU A 56 -4.80 -12.18 3.29
N MET A 57 -5.11 -10.99 2.78
CA MET A 57 -6.41 -10.66 2.20
C MET A 57 -6.63 -11.25 0.81
N CYS A 58 -5.58 -11.35 0.01
CA CYS A 58 -5.65 -11.77 -1.40
C CYS A 58 -5.50 -13.28 -1.58
N GLY A 59 -4.75 -13.96 -0.70
CA GLY A 59 -4.33 -15.34 -0.94
C GLY A 59 -3.32 -15.45 -2.09
N ASP A 60 -3.31 -16.59 -2.77
CA ASP A 60 -2.29 -16.92 -3.77
C ASP A 60 -2.44 -16.13 -5.10
N ASP A 61 -3.65 -15.66 -5.40
CA ASP A 61 -3.96 -14.87 -6.60
C ASP A 61 -4.44 -13.45 -6.24
N PRO A 62 -3.53 -12.46 -6.24
CA PRO A 62 -3.86 -11.08 -5.92
C PRO A 62 -4.58 -10.31 -7.02
N GLY A 63 -4.73 -10.88 -8.23
CA GLY A 63 -5.42 -10.23 -9.35
C GLY A 63 -4.98 -8.77 -9.55
N ASP A 64 -5.94 -7.84 -9.51
CA ASP A 64 -5.70 -6.41 -9.69
C ASP A 64 -4.81 -5.76 -8.62
N ARG A 65 -4.65 -6.38 -7.45
CA ARG A 65 -3.80 -5.87 -6.35
C ARG A 65 -2.33 -6.21 -6.51
N VAL A 66 -1.93 -6.93 -7.56
CA VAL A 66 -0.53 -7.30 -7.81
C VAL A 66 0.39 -6.06 -7.87
N ALA A 67 -0.10 -4.94 -8.42
CA ALA A 67 0.63 -3.68 -8.48
C ALA A 67 0.79 -3.03 -7.10
N GLU A 68 -0.22 -3.10 -6.23
CA GLU A 68 -0.14 -2.63 -4.85
C GLU A 68 0.89 -3.45 -4.06
N LEU A 69 0.87 -4.78 -4.21
CA LEU A 69 1.85 -5.67 -3.60
C LEU A 69 3.27 -5.36 -4.08
N ALA A 70 3.47 -5.14 -5.38
CA ALA A 70 4.77 -4.73 -5.93
C ALA A 70 5.26 -3.41 -5.32
N HIS A 71 4.36 -2.42 -5.17
CA HIS A 71 4.70 -1.14 -4.54
C HIS A 71 5.12 -1.33 -3.08
N HIS A 72 4.32 -2.04 -2.28
CA HIS A 72 4.60 -2.20 -0.86
C HIS A 72 5.84 -3.06 -0.61
N TRP A 73 6.02 -4.16 -1.33
CA TRP A 73 7.23 -4.98 -1.19
C TRP A 73 8.49 -4.29 -1.71
N GLY A 74 8.39 -3.52 -2.80
CA GLY A 74 9.50 -2.70 -3.31
C GLY A 74 9.96 -1.61 -2.33
N ARG A 75 9.02 -1.00 -1.60
CA ARG A 75 9.31 0.01 -0.56
C ARG A 75 9.73 -0.61 0.78
N ALA A 76 9.32 -1.84 1.03
CA ALA A 76 9.67 -2.59 2.22
C ALA A 76 11.12 -3.07 2.19
N ALA A 77 11.65 -3.41 1.01
CA ALA A 77 12.90 -4.13 0.75
C ALA A 77 13.96 -3.97 1.86
N THR A 78 13.86 -4.83 2.87
CA THR A 78 14.90 -5.12 3.84
C THR A 78 15.71 -6.31 3.31
N ALA A 79 16.92 -6.51 3.83
CA ALA A 79 17.74 -7.66 3.43
C ALA A 79 17.06 -9.02 3.66
N ASP A 80 16.01 -9.07 4.49
CA ASP A 80 15.33 -10.30 4.91
C ASP A 80 14.27 -10.78 3.90
N GLU A 81 13.63 -9.89 3.12
CA GLU A 81 12.54 -10.25 2.20
C GLU A 81 12.71 -9.68 0.76
N PRO A 82 13.93 -9.61 0.17
CA PRO A 82 14.14 -9.00 -1.16
C PRO A 82 13.49 -9.79 -2.30
N SER A 83 13.29 -11.10 -2.13
CA SER A 83 12.67 -11.97 -3.13
C SER A 83 11.23 -11.57 -3.46
N LYS A 84 10.46 -11.13 -2.46
CA LYS A 84 9.07 -10.70 -2.65
C LYS A 84 8.96 -9.45 -3.51
N ALA A 85 9.85 -8.49 -3.32
CA ALA A 85 9.89 -7.27 -4.13
C ALA A 85 10.10 -7.60 -5.61
N VAL A 86 11.03 -8.49 -5.92
CA VAL A 86 11.32 -8.93 -7.29
C VAL A 86 10.15 -9.71 -7.89
N ASP A 87 9.58 -10.65 -7.14
CA ASP A 87 8.47 -11.48 -7.64
C ASP A 87 7.23 -10.65 -7.97
N TYR A 88 6.77 -9.80 -7.04
CA TYR A 88 5.61 -8.97 -7.31
C TYR A 88 5.87 -7.90 -8.37
N ALA A 89 7.09 -7.34 -8.46
CA ALA A 89 7.42 -6.42 -9.55
C ALA A 89 7.31 -7.10 -10.93
N ARG A 90 7.79 -8.34 -11.04
CA ARG A 90 7.65 -9.14 -12.27
C ARG A 90 6.18 -9.41 -12.60
N ARG A 91 5.40 -9.93 -11.65
CA ARG A 91 3.98 -10.24 -11.85
C ARG A 91 3.15 -8.99 -12.20
N ALA A 92 3.46 -7.85 -11.58
CA ALA A 92 2.81 -6.58 -11.91
C ALA A 92 3.16 -6.11 -13.32
N GLY A 93 4.41 -6.32 -13.76
CA GLY A 93 4.83 -6.05 -15.14
C GLY A 93 4.09 -6.94 -16.15
N GLU A 94 4.01 -8.24 -15.89
CA GLU A 94 3.25 -9.21 -16.69
C GLU A 94 1.78 -8.79 -16.80
N SER A 95 1.13 -8.50 -15.67
CA SER A 95 -0.27 -8.03 -15.65
C SER A 95 -0.48 -6.71 -16.40
N ALA A 96 0.48 -5.77 -16.34
CA ALA A 96 0.39 -4.52 -17.08
C ALA A 96 0.52 -4.73 -18.60
N LEU A 97 1.38 -5.65 -19.04
CA LEU A 97 1.52 -6.02 -20.44
C LEU A 97 0.26 -6.70 -20.97
N ASP A 98 -0.33 -7.62 -20.19
CA ASP A 98 -1.57 -8.31 -20.56
C ASP A 98 -2.73 -7.31 -20.74
N LYS A 99 -2.80 -6.27 -19.89
CA LYS A 99 -3.80 -5.18 -19.99
C LYS A 99 -3.57 -4.24 -21.19
N LEU A 100 -2.37 -4.25 -21.77
CA LEU A 100 -2.00 -3.44 -22.94
C LEU A 100 -2.14 -4.22 -24.25
N ALA A 101 -2.39 -5.52 -24.21
CA ALA A 101 -2.63 -6.30 -25.42
C ALA A 101 -3.87 -5.72 -26.14
N PRO A 102 -3.72 -5.19 -27.38
CA PRO A 102 -4.88 -4.80 -28.16
C PRO A 102 -5.71 -6.06 -28.40
N ASP A 103 -7.02 -5.98 -28.18
CA ASP A 103 -7.95 -7.01 -28.62
C ASP A 103 -7.59 -7.38 -30.07
N GLU A 104 -7.14 -8.62 -30.31
CA GLU A 104 -7.28 -9.24 -31.62
C GLU A 104 -8.78 -9.46 -31.85
N ALA A 105 -9.48 -8.37 -32.22
CA ALA A 105 -10.88 -8.34 -32.64
C ALA A 105 -10.99 -8.28 -34.16
#